data_AF-A0A9X4P929-F1
#
_entry.id   AF-A0A9X4P929-F1
#
_cell.length_a   1.000
_cell.length_b   1.000
_cell.length_c   1.000
_cell.angle_alpha   90.00
_cell.angle_beta   90.00
_cell.angle_gamma   90.00
#
_symmetry.space_group_name_H-M   'P 1'
#
loop_
_entity.id
_entity.type
_entity.pdbx_description
1 polymer ?
#
loop_
_entity_poly.entity_id
_entity_poly.type
_entity_poly.pdbx_seq_one_letter_code
_entity_poly.pdbx_strand_id
1 'polypeptide(L)'
;MLKKLTALSLTMGLMACTTTQSELKWITYKDINGNNQALTFTQQAKADLQQAQGEALQQKVFGNPAEYVNLGDIYLLAVGNNQYIRIILQQGQQSINPYDKTALTQLGKAKQFEVYQFAQGRISHNRFTAEQGICHSFQRKKQGVKLEASSNYYATPQQFFTSLISATLSQQQEPSHFNYRSEFSLKDPHLRQQIEQDEQQQGKQNALNYAKQQVSFLRNVVCSK
;
A
#
# COMPACT_ATOMS: atom_id res chain seq x y z
N MET A 1 17.73 -57.14 53.68
CA MET A 1 18.56 -57.43 52.48
C MET A 1 18.22 -56.41 51.41
N LEU A 2 19.23 -55.69 50.95
CA LEU A 2 19.20 -54.59 49.99
C LEU A 2 19.25 -55.14 48.55
N LYS A 3 18.39 -54.69 47.63
CA LYS A 3 18.53 -54.72 46.15
C LYS A 3 17.38 -53.88 45.55
N LYS A 4 17.60 -52.58 45.28
CA LYS A 4 18.11 -51.93 44.05
C LYS A 4 17.13 -51.90 42.86
N LEU A 5 16.77 -50.65 42.50
CA LEU A 5 16.47 -50.05 41.18
C LEU A 5 15.33 -50.66 40.35
N THR A 6 14.41 -49.88 39.76
CA THR A 6 14.63 -48.74 38.85
C THR A 6 13.50 -47.71 38.90
N ALA A 7 13.87 -46.43 38.86
CA ALA A 7 12.96 -45.32 38.66
C ALA A 7 12.52 -45.26 37.18
N LEU A 8 11.21 -45.36 36.93
CA LEU A 8 10.61 -45.08 35.64
C LEU A 8 10.17 -43.60 35.66
N SER A 9 10.97 -42.74 35.05
CA SER A 9 10.64 -41.34 34.80
C SER A 9 9.48 -41.26 33.81
N LEU A 10 8.28 -40.93 34.29
CA LEU A 10 7.14 -40.57 33.46
C LEU A 10 7.34 -39.12 32.95
N THR A 11 8.05 -38.95 31.84
CA THR A 11 7.98 -37.70 31.07
C THR A 11 6.72 -37.75 30.23
N MET A 12 5.61 -37.24 30.76
CA MET A 12 4.44 -36.89 29.93
C MET A 12 4.82 -35.68 29.08
N GLY A 13 4.93 -35.92 27.78
CA GLY A 13 5.31 -34.93 26.79
C GLY A 13 4.37 -33.73 26.81
N LEU A 14 4.97 -32.55 26.85
CA LEU A 14 4.35 -31.34 26.34
C LEU A 14 4.06 -31.59 24.86
N MET A 15 2.79 -31.84 24.54
CA MET A 15 2.29 -31.68 23.19
C MET A 15 2.44 -30.19 22.85
N ALA A 16 3.56 -29.84 22.23
CA ALA A 16 3.67 -28.60 21.51
C ALA A 16 2.60 -28.65 20.42
N CYS A 17 1.55 -27.86 20.56
CA CYS A 17 0.69 -27.49 19.44
C CYS A 17 1.60 -26.89 18.38
N THR A 18 2.01 -27.69 17.40
CA THR A 18 2.57 -27.20 16.16
C THR A 18 1.45 -26.46 15.45
N THR A 19 1.28 -25.18 15.76
CA THR A 19 0.57 -24.27 14.87
C THR A 19 1.34 -24.29 13.56
N THR A 20 0.81 -25.02 12.59
CA THR A 20 1.27 -24.95 11.20
C THR A 20 1.33 -23.48 10.82
N GLN A 21 2.56 -22.98 10.65
CA GLN A 21 2.82 -21.64 10.13
C GLN A 21 2.15 -21.56 8.78
N SER A 22 0.99 -20.90 8.70
CA SER A 22 0.26 -20.73 7.45
C SER A 22 1.23 -20.09 6.46
N GLU A 23 1.50 -20.76 5.33
CA GLU A 23 2.35 -20.19 4.29
C GLU A 23 1.84 -18.79 3.94
N LEU A 24 2.70 -17.79 4.10
CA LEU A 24 2.35 -16.41 3.81
C LEU A 24 1.93 -16.30 2.34
N LYS A 25 0.72 -15.79 2.09
CA LYS A 25 0.25 -15.57 0.71
C LYS A 25 0.86 -14.28 0.19
N TRP A 26 1.73 -14.42 -0.81
CA TRP A 26 2.39 -13.30 -1.48
C TRP A 26 1.57 -12.82 -2.67
N ILE A 27 1.44 -11.50 -2.80
CA ILE A 27 0.80 -10.83 -3.93
C ILE A 27 1.85 -10.00 -4.64
N THR A 28 2.04 -10.26 -5.93
CA THR A 28 2.97 -9.52 -6.78
C THR A 28 2.31 -8.25 -7.29
N TYR A 29 3.02 -7.13 -7.24
CA TYR A 29 2.58 -5.84 -7.77
C TYR A 29 3.77 -5.10 -8.42
N LYS A 30 3.51 -4.10 -9.24
CA LYS A 30 4.52 -3.16 -9.72
C LYS A 30 4.55 -1.91 -8.83
N ASP A 31 5.74 -1.53 -8.37
CA ASP A 31 5.94 -0.27 -7.64
C ASP A 31 5.93 0.95 -8.58
N ILE A 32 6.08 2.16 -8.02
CA ILE A 32 6.15 3.43 -8.77
C ILE A 32 7.26 3.49 -9.84
N ASN A 33 8.29 2.65 -9.75
CA ASN A 33 9.36 2.56 -10.74
C ASN A 33 9.04 1.53 -11.84
N GLY A 34 7.92 0.81 -11.73
CA GLY A 34 7.53 -0.28 -12.62
C GLY A 34 8.19 -1.62 -12.28
N ASN A 35 8.91 -1.71 -11.15
CA ASN A 35 9.59 -2.93 -10.75
C ASN A 35 8.61 -3.88 -10.05
N ASN A 36 8.76 -5.18 -10.31
CA ASN A 36 7.99 -6.19 -9.61
C ASN A 36 8.43 -6.26 -8.15
N GLN A 37 7.45 -6.18 -7.26
CA GLN A 37 7.56 -6.35 -5.82
C GLN A 37 6.57 -7.42 -5.39
N ALA A 38 6.76 -7.98 -4.20
CA ALA A 38 5.79 -8.87 -3.58
C ALA A 38 5.51 -8.42 -2.16
N LEU A 39 4.24 -8.48 -1.76
CA LEU A 39 3.82 -8.18 -0.41
C LEU A 39 2.96 -9.28 0.19
N THR A 40 2.94 -9.35 1.50
CA THR A 40 2.00 -10.15 2.27
C THR A 40 1.50 -9.36 3.47
N PHE A 41 0.43 -9.82 4.10
CA PHE A 41 -0.25 -9.09 5.15
C PHE A 41 -0.34 -9.94 6.42
N THR A 42 0.00 -9.34 7.55
CA THR A 42 -0.40 -9.83 8.87
C THR A 42 -1.67 -9.08 9.26
N GLN A 43 -2.65 -9.76 9.86
CA GLN A 43 -3.90 -9.13 10.29
C GLN A 43 -4.12 -9.36 11.78
N GLN A 44 -4.61 -8.32 12.46
CA GLN A 44 -5.07 -8.37 13.84
C GLN A 44 -6.49 -7.80 13.87
N ALA A 45 -7.45 -8.55 14.40
CA ALA A 45 -8.80 -8.02 14.60
C ALA A 45 -8.79 -7.04 15.77
N LYS A 46 -8.89 -5.73 15.49
CA LYS A 46 -9.03 -4.69 16.50
C LYS A 46 -10.37 -3.98 16.36
N ALA A 47 -11.01 -3.71 17.49
CA ALA A 47 -12.29 -2.99 17.52
C ALA A 47 -12.13 -1.48 17.29
N ASP A 48 -10.97 -0.93 17.66
CA ASP A 48 -10.66 0.48 17.50
C ASP A 48 -10.06 0.76 16.12
N LEU A 49 -10.77 1.55 15.32
CA LEU A 49 -10.35 1.94 13.96
C LEU A 49 -9.13 2.88 13.95
N GLN A 50 -8.82 3.53 15.07
CA GLN A 50 -7.65 4.41 15.19
C GLN A 50 -6.35 3.65 15.43
N GLN A 51 -6.44 2.34 15.68
CA GLN A 51 -5.28 1.47 15.87
C GLN A 51 -4.90 0.75 14.57
N ALA A 52 -3.62 0.41 14.44
CA ALA A 52 -3.13 -0.41 13.34
C ALA A 52 -3.82 -1.78 13.34
N GLN A 53 -4.39 -2.17 12.20
CA GLN A 53 -5.16 -3.41 11.99
C GLN A 53 -4.26 -4.59 11.57
N GLY A 54 -2.96 -4.37 11.48
CA GLY A 54 -1.98 -5.34 10.99
C GLY A 54 -0.80 -4.63 10.34
N GLU A 55 0.06 -5.40 9.69
CA GLU A 55 1.26 -4.91 9.01
C GLU A 55 1.33 -5.51 7.60
N ALA A 56 1.98 -4.80 6.68
CA ALA A 56 2.40 -5.42 5.43
C ALA A 56 3.91 -5.70 5.47
N LEU A 57 4.30 -6.86 4.95
CA LEU A 57 5.69 -7.21 4.72
C LEU A 57 5.97 -7.16 3.22
N GLN A 58 7.07 -6.54 2.81
CA GLN A 58 7.54 -6.53 1.43
C GLN A 58 8.74 -7.45 1.27
N GLN A 59 8.78 -8.22 0.18
CA GLN A 59 9.93 -9.02 -0.18
C GLN A 59 11.06 -8.15 -0.72
N LYS A 60 12.22 -8.26 -0.09
CA LYS A 60 13.44 -7.51 -0.43
C LYS A 60 14.36 -8.30 -1.36
N VAL A 61 14.46 -9.62 -1.14
CA VAL A 61 15.29 -10.52 -1.96
C VAL A 61 14.40 -11.61 -2.57
N PHE A 62 14.39 -11.68 -3.89
CA PHE A 62 13.78 -12.77 -4.65
C PHE A 62 14.77 -13.94 -4.72
N GLY A 63 14.49 -15.05 -4.06
CA GLY A 63 15.39 -16.21 -4.02
C GLY A 63 15.36 -16.95 -2.68
N ASN A 64 16.36 -17.80 -2.44
CA ASN A 64 16.53 -18.52 -1.19
C ASN A 64 17.89 -18.17 -0.55
N PRO A 65 17.94 -17.60 0.67
CA PRO A 65 16.80 -17.24 1.52
C PRO A 65 16.09 -15.98 1.02
N ALA A 66 14.76 -15.97 1.15
CA ALA A 66 13.97 -14.77 0.92
C ALA A 66 14.11 -13.84 2.13
N GLU A 67 14.46 -12.57 1.91
CA GLU A 67 14.44 -11.53 2.93
C GLU A 67 13.16 -10.69 2.80
N TYR A 68 12.58 -10.31 3.94
CA TYR A 68 11.40 -9.48 4.01
C TYR A 68 11.66 -8.26 4.91
N VAL A 69 11.03 -7.14 4.59
CA VAL A 69 11.05 -5.91 5.39
C VAL A 69 9.63 -5.52 5.77
N ASN A 70 9.46 -4.95 6.96
CA ASN A 70 8.19 -4.34 7.34
C ASN A 70 7.98 -3.11 6.46
N LEU A 71 6.88 -3.11 5.69
CA LEU A 71 6.48 -2.02 4.82
C LEU A 71 5.72 -0.95 5.60
N GLY A 72 5.01 -1.33 6.66
CA GLY A 72 4.35 -0.43 7.59
C GLY A 72 3.03 -0.96 8.15
N ASP A 73 2.49 -0.18 9.08
CA ASP A 73 1.24 -0.42 9.78
C ASP A 73 0.04 -0.14 8.87
N ILE A 74 -0.90 -1.09 8.83
CA ILE A 74 -2.14 -0.97 8.08
C ILE A 74 -3.19 -0.29 8.93
N TYR A 75 -3.74 0.82 8.42
CA TYR A 75 -4.89 1.50 9.00
C TYR A 75 -6.09 1.39 8.09
N LEU A 76 -7.29 1.37 8.67
CA LEU A 76 -8.53 1.60 7.93
C LEU A 76 -8.74 3.11 7.83
N LEU A 77 -8.87 3.65 6.63
CA LEU A 77 -9.20 5.06 6.40
C LEU A 77 -10.63 5.18 5.88
N ALA A 78 -11.44 5.98 6.55
CA ALA A 78 -12.81 6.28 6.09
C ALA A 78 -12.77 7.16 4.83
N VAL A 79 -13.49 6.75 3.78
CA VAL A 79 -13.55 7.48 2.50
C VAL A 79 -14.98 7.95 2.13
N GLY A 80 -15.93 7.83 3.08
CA GLY A 80 -17.34 8.23 2.94
C GLY A 80 -18.31 7.04 3.02
N ASN A 81 -19.59 7.29 3.31
CA ASN A 81 -20.68 6.28 3.31
C ASN A 81 -20.35 4.92 3.98
N ASN A 82 -19.74 4.93 5.17
CA ASN A 82 -19.28 3.70 5.87
C ASN A 82 -18.32 2.82 5.05
N GLN A 83 -17.64 3.38 4.06
CA GLN A 83 -16.60 2.70 3.28
C GLN A 83 -15.22 3.02 3.87
N TYR A 84 -14.43 1.96 4.00
CA TYR A 84 -13.06 2.03 4.48
C TYR A 84 -12.11 1.47 3.43
N ILE A 85 -10.97 2.10 3.28
CA ILE A 85 -9.84 1.55 2.53
C ILE A 85 -8.72 1.19 3.50
N ARG A 86 -7.93 0.16 3.18
CA ARG A 86 -6.72 -0.13 3.94
C ARG A 86 -5.59 0.70 3.38
N ILE A 87 -4.86 1.38 4.25
CA ILE A 87 -3.70 2.18 3.86
C ILE A 87 -2.49 1.91 4.73
N ILE A 88 -1.31 2.11 4.16
CA ILE A 88 -0.10 2.42 4.91
C ILE A 88 0.26 3.84 4.53
N LEU A 89 0.43 4.70 5.52
CA LEU A 89 0.91 6.06 5.36
C LEU A 89 2.29 6.12 6.00
N GLN A 90 3.32 6.54 5.25
CA GLN A 90 4.68 6.53 5.78
C GLN A 90 5.52 7.73 5.34
N GLN A 91 6.44 8.13 6.21
CA GLN A 91 7.51 9.07 5.89
C GLN A 91 8.85 8.35 6.04
N GLY A 92 9.54 8.10 4.92
CA GLY A 92 10.68 7.19 4.92
C GLY A 92 10.22 5.77 5.26
N GLN A 93 10.82 5.15 6.29
CA GLN A 93 10.44 3.83 6.79
C GLN A 93 9.50 3.89 8.01
N GLN A 94 9.08 5.08 8.43
CA GLN A 94 8.24 5.24 9.60
C GLN A 94 6.76 5.31 9.21
N SER A 95 5.97 4.40 9.78
CA SER A 95 4.50 4.45 9.67
C SER A 95 3.92 5.62 10.44
N ILE A 96 2.91 6.26 9.86
CA ILE A 96 2.19 7.41 10.40
C ILE A 96 0.74 6.99 10.60
N ASN A 97 0.23 7.17 11.82
CA ASN A 97 -1.18 6.96 12.10
C ASN A 97 -2.00 8.07 11.41
N PRO A 98 -2.90 7.75 10.46
CA PRO A 98 -3.73 8.73 9.76
C PRO A 98 -4.80 9.39 10.65
N TYR A 99 -4.92 8.96 11.91
CA TYR A 99 -5.80 9.57 12.91
C TYR A 99 -5.05 10.47 13.91
N ASP A 100 -3.71 10.44 13.91
CA ASP A 100 -2.90 11.33 14.73
C ASP A 100 -2.71 12.68 14.03
N LYS A 101 -3.45 13.69 14.49
CA LYS A 101 -3.41 15.05 13.95
C LYS A 101 -2.04 15.71 14.08
N THR A 102 -1.29 15.43 15.15
CA THR A 102 0.05 16.00 15.34
C THR A 102 1.01 15.38 14.35
N ALA A 103 0.95 14.05 14.15
CA ALA A 103 1.77 13.37 13.16
C ALA A 103 1.43 13.85 11.73
N LEU A 104 0.15 13.99 11.38
CA LEU A 104 -0.27 14.53 10.08
C LEU A 104 0.17 15.98 9.86
N THR A 105 0.14 16.82 10.90
CA THR A 105 0.63 18.20 10.82
C THR A 105 2.12 18.25 10.50
N GLN A 106 2.92 17.32 11.06
CA GLN A 106 4.34 17.20 10.72
C GLN A 106 4.55 16.63 9.31
N LEU A 107 3.76 15.62 8.93
CA LEU A 107 3.78 15.06 7.59
C LEU A 107 3.49 16.12 6.51
N GLY A 108 2.55 17.03 6.79
CA GLY A 108 2.22 18.15 5.92
C GLY A 108 3.37 19.15 5.70
N LYS A 109 4.37 19.18 6.59
CA LYS A 109 5.60 19.98 6.47
C LYS A 109 6.75 19.19 5.82
N ALA A 110 6.64 17.87 5.74
CA ALA A 110 7.66 17.03 5.12
C ALA A 110 7.82 17.34 3.62
N LYS A 111 8.98 17.04 3.07
CA LYS A 111 9.22 17.17 1.62
C LYS A 111 8.73 15.97 0.83
N GLN A 112 8.56 14.83 1.48
CA GLN A 112 8.14 13.60 0.85
C GLN A 112 7.39 12.71 1.84
N PHE A 113 6.40 11.98 1.33
CA PHE A 113 5.82 10.83 2.01
C PHE A 113 5.27 9.84 0.97
N GLU A 114 4.95 8.64 1.42
CA GLU A 114 4.39 7.58 0.58
C GLU A 114 3.10 7.02 1.17
N VAL A 115 2.24 6.53 0.27
CA VAL A 115 0.97 5.90 0.63
C VAL A 115 0.80 4.62 -0.16
N TYR A 116 0.59 3.51 0.54
CA TYR A 116 0.06 2.29 -0.05
C TYR A 116 -1.44 2.22 0.20
N GLN A 117 -2.21 1.84 -0.80
CA GLN A 117 -3.66 1.68 -0.71
C GLN A 117 -4.06 0.28 -1.19
N PHE A 118 -4.84 -0.42 -0.37
CA PHE A 118 -5.33 -1.77 -0.64
C PHE A 118 -6.87 -1.76 -0.57
N ALA A 119 -7.51 -1.64 -1.73
CA ALA A 119 -8.96 -1.54 -1.81
C ALA A 119 -9.46 -1.91 -3.21
N GLN A 120 -10.72 -2.30 -3.34
CA GLN A 120 -11.41 -2.44 -4.64
C GLN A 120 -10.66 -3.30 -5.67
N GLY A 121 -10.03 -4.40 -5.24
CA GLY A 121 -9.26 -5.27 -6.13
C GLY A 121 -8.01 -4.62 -6.72
N ARG A 122 -7.50 -3.54 -6.11
CA ARG A 122 -6.27 -2.87 -6.49
C ARG A 122 -5.28 -2.70 -5.34
N ILE A 123 -4.00 -2.67 -5.72
CA ILE A 123 -2.88 -2.27 -4.87
C ILE A 123 -2.23 -1.06 -5.50
N SER A 124 -2.22 0.05 -4.79
CA SER A 124 -1.61 1.29 -5.27
C SER A 124 -0.48 1.74 -4.36
N HIS A 125 0.59 2.26 -4.96
CA HIS A 125 1.72 2.88 -4.28
C HIS A 125 1.86 4.31 -4.82
N ASN A 126 1.84 5.29 -3.93
CA ASN A 126 1.94 6.70 -4.27
C ASN A 126 3.11 7.32 -3.52
N ARG A 127 3.89 8.14 -4.20
CA ARG A 127 4.87 9.04 -3.60
C ARG A 127 4.47 10.48 -3.90
N PHE A 128 4.47 11.29 -2.86
CA PHE A 128 4.20 12.71 -2.92
C PHE A 128 5.50 13.46 -2.61
N THR A 129 5.89 14.42 -3.42
CA THR A 129 7.09 15.24 -3.19
C THR A 129 6.82 16.74 -3.38
N ALA A 130 7.43 17.57 -2.52
CA ALA A 130 7.34 19.02 -2.55
C ALA A 130 8.60 19.65 -1.94
N GLU A 131 9.06 20.77 -2.51
CA GLU A 131 10.30 21.44 -2.05
C GLU A 131 10.11 22.20 -0.73
N GLN A 132 8.94 22.81 -0.53
CA GLN A 132 8.64 23.71 0.59
C GLN A 132 7.68 23.10 1.62
N GLY A 133 7.51 21.78 1.60
CA GLY A 133 6.55 21.05 2.42
C GLY A 133 5.25 20.77 1.66
N ILE A 134 4.69 19.56 1.84
CA ILE A 134 3.50 19.08 1.12
C ILE A 134 2.35 20.09 1.14
N CYS A 135 1.88 20.48 2.33
CA CYS A 135 0.68 21.29 2.44
C CYS A 135 0.90 22.74 2.03
N HIS A 136 2.12 23.25 2.20
CA HIS A 136 2.49 24.57 1.72
C HIS A 136 2.47 24.63 0.19
N SER A 137 3.10 23.67 -0.48
CA SER A 137 3.14 23.64 -1.94
C SER A 137 1.80 23.25 -2.56
N PHE A 138 1.01 22.37 -1.91
CA PHE A 138 -0.33 21.98 -2.35
C PHE A 138 -1.29 23.18 -2.47
N GLN A 139 -1.20 24.13 -1.54
CA GLN A 139 -2.00 25.36 -1.55
C GLN A 139 -1.62 26.34 -2.67
N ARG A 140 -0.44 26.18 -3.30
CA ARG A 140 0.09 27.11 -4.30
C ARG A 140 -0.01 26.53 -5.71
N LYS A 141 -0.76 27.21 -6.60
CA LYS A 141 -0.97 26.80 -8.00
C LYS A 141 0.31 26.48 -8.79
N LYS A 142 1.38 27.28 -8.63
CA LYS A 142 2.62 27.14 -9.41
C LYS A 142 3.60 26.08 -8.88
N GLN A 143 3.52 25.75 -7.59
CA GLN A 143 4.43 24.79 -6.97
C GLN A 143 3.81 23.39 -7.03
N GLY A 144 2.63 23.24 -6.41
CA GLY A 144 1.95 21.97 -6.28
C GLY A 144 2.77 20.90 -5.57
N VAL A 145 2.20 19.70 -5.51
CA VAL A 145 2.86 18.49 -5.00
C VAL A 145 3.02 17.54 -6.18
N LYS A 146 4.25 17.11 -6.45
CA LYS A 146 4.50 16.08 -7.46
C LYS A 146 3.99 14.74 -6.94
N LEU A 147 3.21 14.05 -7.76
CA LEU A 147 2.73 12.70 -7.58
C LEU A 147 3.51 11.78 -8.52
N GLU A 148 4.02 10.69 -7.97
CA GLU A 148 4.43 9.50 -8.71
C GLU A 148 3.61 8.33 -8.16
N ALA A 149 2.88 7.63 -9.02
CA ALA A 149 1.97 6.58 -8.58
C ALA A 149 2.01 5.36 -9.48
N SER A 150 1.85 4.20 -8.86
CA SER A 150 1.54 2.93 -9.49
C SER A 150 0.22 2.42 -8.92
N SER A 151 -0.69 1.98 -9.78
CA SER A 151 -1.94 1.34 -9.37
C SER A 151 -2.12 0.03 -10.15
N ASN A 152 -2.13 -1.08 -9.42
CA ASN A 152 -2.21 -2.44 -9.95
C ASN A 152 -3.64 -2.94 -9.85
N TYR A 153 -4.25 -3.32 -10.97
CA TYR A 153 -5.64 -3.77 -11.08
C TYR A 153 -5.67 -5.26 -11.40
N TYR A 154 -6.18 -6.07 -10.48
CA TYR A 154 -6.07 -7.53 -10.55
C TYR A 154 -7.31 -8.15 -11.19
N ALA A 155 -7.10 -8.96 -12.23
CA ALA A 155 -8.08 -9.93 -12.69
C ALA A 155 -7.97 -11.24 -11.89
N THR A 156 -6.74 -11.63 -11.54
CA THR A 156 -6.41 -12.70 -10.59
C THR A 156 -5.17 -12.29 -9.79
N PRO A 157 -4.81 -12.95 -8.67
CA PRO A 157 -3.61 -12.58 -7.91
C PRO A 157 -2.29 -12.63 -8.71
N GLN A 158 -2.26 -13.33 -9.85
CA GLN A 158 -1.09 -13.43 -10.74
C GLN A 158 -1.27 -12.71 -12.08
N GLN A 159 -2.43 -12.12 -12.34
CA GLN A 159 -2.73 -11.42 -13.60
C GLN A 159 -3.32 -10.05 -13.32
N PHE A 160 -2.57 -9.01 -13.67
CA PHE A 160 -2.95 -7.62 -13.42
C PHE A 160 -2.41 -6.72 -14.52
N PHE A 161 -3.01 -5.54 -14.64
CA PHE A 161 -2.39 -4.43 -15.35
C PHE A 161 -2.04 -3.32 -14.35
N THR A 162 -1.09 -2.47 -14.72
CA THR A 162 -0.58 -1.40 -13.88
C THR A 162 -0.73 -0.07 -14.59
N SER A 163 -1.34 0.90 -13.92
CA SER A 163 -1.32 2.31 -14.32
C SER A 163 -0.17 3.03 -13.62
N LEU A 164 0.80 3.51 -14.40
CA LEU A 164 1.88 4.37 -13.93
C LEU A 164 1.54 5.83 -14.25
N ILE A 165 1.49 6.65 -13.21
CA ILE A 165 0.95 8.01 -13.26
C ILE A 165 1.97 8.97 -12.67
N SER A 166 2.21 10.10 -13.34
CA SER A 166 2.84 11.26 -12.73
C SER A 166 2.02 12.52 -12.97
N ALA A 167 1.98 13.41 -11.99
CA ALA A 167 1.26 14.67 -12.08
C ALA A 167 1.75 15.69 -11.06
N THR A 168 1.40 16.96 -11.26
CA THR A 168 1.52 18.01 -10.24
C THR A 168 0.13 18.34 -9.72
N LEU A 169 -0.07 18.09 -8.43
CA LEU A 169 -1.33 18.24 -7.70
C LEU A 169 -1.39 19.60 -6.99
N SER A 170 -2.54 20.26 -7.02
CA SER A 170 -2.78 21.49 -6.27
C SER A 170 -4.23 21.55 -5.80
N GLN A 171 -4.47 22.27 -4.71
CA GLN A 171 -5.83 22.54 -4.23
C GLN A 171 -6.62 23.43 -5.18
N GLN A 172 -5.94 24.28 -5.97
CA GLN A 172 -6.54 25.39 -6.72
C GLN A 172 -6.79 25.09 -8.21
N GLN A 173 -6.32 23.95 -8.72
CA GLN A 173 -6.44 23.60 -10.13
C GLN A 173 -6.48 22.09 -10.34
N GLU A 174 -6.92 21.70 -11.54
CA GLU A 174 -6.81 20.34 -12.05
C GLU A 174 -5.36 19.84 -12.06
N PRO A 175 -5.12 18.51 -11.92
CA PRO A 175 -3.80 17.93 -12.06
C PRO A 175 -3.11 18.39 -13.35
N SER A 176 -1.90 18.92 -13.21
CA SER A 176 -1.08 19.43 -14.34
C SER A 176 0.16 18.56 -14.53
N HIS A 177 0.94 18.78 -15.60
CA HIS A 177 2.12 17.96 -15.92
C HIS A 177 1.82 16.45 -15.87
N PHE A 178 0.63 16.08 -16.36
CA PHE A 178 0.08 14.74 -16.22
C PHE A 178 0.67 13.81 -17.29
N ASN A 179 1.30 12.73 -16.85
CA ASN A 179 1.72 11.64 -17.72
C ASN A 179 1.11 10.32 -17.24
N TYR A 180 0.79 9.46 -18.19
CA TYR A 180 0.16 8.18 -17.96
C TYR A 180 0.74 7.12 -18.91
N ARG A 181 1.01 5.92 -18.41
CA ARG A 181 1.21 4.72 -19.21
C ARG A 181 0.67 3.48 -18.49
N SER A 182 0.32 2.46 -19.25
CA SER A 182 -0.08 1.15 -18.74
C SER A 182 0.98 0.08 -19.01
N GLU A 183 1.09 -0.87 -18.09
CA GLU A 183 1.90 -2.08 -18.25
C GLU A 183 1.05 -3.32 -17.93
N PHE A 184 1.19 -4.39 -18.72
CA PHE A 184 0.31 -5.55 -18.64
C PHE A 184 1.08 -6.79 -18.20
N SER A 185 0.64 -7.40 -17.09
CA SER A 185 1.12 -8.69 -16.61
C SER A 185 0.00 -9.73 -16.77
N LEU A 186 -0.47 -9.90 -18.01
CA LEU A 186 -1.61 -10.75 -18.39
C LEU A 186 -1.13 -11.92 -19.24
N LYS A 187 -1.51 -13.14 -18.86
CA LYS A 187 -1.11 -14.38 -19.54
C LYS A 187 -2.20 -14.88 -20.48
N ASP A 188 -3.47 -14.69 -20.11
CA ASP A 188 -4.62 -15.01 -20.96
C ASP A 188 -4.72 -14.01 -22.14
N PRO A 189 -4.62 -14.47 -23.40
CA PRO A 189 -4.65 -13.59 -24.56
C PRO A 189 -5.99 -12.86 -24.77
N HIS A 190 -7.12 -13.50 -24.46
CA HIS A 190 -8.44 -12.89 -24.62
C HIS A 190 -8.66 -11.80 -23.58
N LEU A 191 -8.34 -12.10 -22.33
CA LEU A 191 -8.38 -11.12 -21.25
C LEU A 191 -7.44 -9.94 -21.53
N ARG A 192 -6.23 -10.24 -22.04
CA ARG A 192 -5.26 -9.21 -22.42
C ARG A 192 -5.80 -8.29 -23.49
N GLN A 193 -6.35 -8.84 -24.57
CA GLN A 193 -6.92 -8.04 -25.65
C GLN A 193 -8.05 -7.13 -25.13
N GLN A 194 -8.94 -7.66 -24.29
CA GLN A 194 -10.03 -6.88 -23.72
C GLN A 194 -9.52 -5.73 -22.86
N ILE A 195 -8.63 -6.01 -21.90
CA ILE A 195 -8.09 -4.98 -20.99
C ILE A 195 -7.27 -3.93 -21.75
N GLU A 196 -6.46 -4.34 -22.74
CA GLU A 196 -5.70 -3.39 -23.56
C GLU A 196 -6.63 -2.46 -24.36
N GLN A 197 -7.75 -2.98 -24.89
CA GLN A 197 -8.75 -2.16 -25.60
C GLN A 197 -9.44 -1.17 -24.66
N ASP A 198 -9.86 -1.62 -23.47
CA ASP A 198 -10.48 -0.75 -22.47
C ASP A 198 -9.50 0.35 -22.02
N GLU A 199 -8.23 0.01 -21.81
CA GLU A 199 -7.19 0.96 -21.42
C GLU A 199 -6.83 1.96 -22.52
N GLN A 200 -6.88 1.55 -23.79
CA GLN A 200 -6.73 2.48 -24.92
C GLN A 200 -7.87 3.50 -24.98
N GLN A 201 -9.09 3.10 -24.64
CA GLN A 201 -10.26 3.98 -24.71
C GLN A 201 -10.38 4.90 -23.48
N GLN A 202 -10.15 4.35 -22.27
CA GLN A 202 -10.52 5.01 -21.02
C GLN A 202 -9.35 5.20 -20.05
N GLY A 203 -8.23 4.52 -20.26
CA GLY A 203 -7.11 4.47 -19.31
C GLY A 203 -6.59 5.85 -18.90
N LYS A 204 -6.44 6.76 -19.86
CA LYS A 204 -5.98 8.14 -19.59
C LYS A 204 -6.96 8.91 -18.70
N GLN A 205 -8.27 8.78 -18.93
CA GLN A 205 -9.28 9.45 -18.12
C GLN A 205 -9.38 8.84 -16.72
N ASN A 206 -9.27 7.51 -16.62
CA ASN A 206 -9.26 6.79 -15.35
C ASN A 206 -8.03 7.19 -14.51
N ALA A 207 -6.86 7.30 -15.12
CA ALA A 207 -5.64 7.77 -14.48
C ALA A 207 -5.73 9.24 -14.03
N LEU A 208 -6.38 10.12 -14.82
CA LEU A 208 -6.65 11.49 -14.40
C LEU A 208 -7.61 11.54 -13.20
N ASN A 209 -8.66 10.72 -13.21
CA ASN A 209 -9.59 10.60 -12.09
C ASN A 209 -8.88 10.07 -10.84
N TYR A 210 -7.94 9.13 -10.99
CA TYR A 210 -7.09 8.69 -9.90
C TYR A 210 -6.24 9.84 -9.32
N ALA A 211 -5.60 10.66 -10.17
CA ALA A 211 -4.85 11.83 -9.69
C ALA A 211 -5.76 12.83 -8.93
N LYS A 212 -7.00 13.02 -9.36
CA LYS A 212 -8.03 13.82 -8.65
C LYS A 212 -8.40 13.22 -7.28
N GLN A 213 -8.47 11.90 -7.17
CA GLN A 213 -8.66 11.23 -5.89
C GLN A 213 -7.49 11.51 -4.94
N GLN A 214 -6.25 11.57 -5.46
CA GLN A 214 -5.08 11.93 -4.64
C GLN A 214 -5.10 13.41 -4.21
N VAL A 215 -5.65 14.33 -5.00
CA VAL A 215 -5.94 15.70 -4.55
C VAL A 215 -6.90 15.70 -3.35
N SER A 216 -7.94 14.85 -3.41
CA SER A 216 -8.91 14.73 -2.32
C SER A 216 -8.29 14.11 -1.06
N PHE A 217 -7.42 13.12 -1.22
CA PHE A 217 -6.65 12.53 -0.13
C PHE A 217 -5.77 13.59 0.56
N LEU A 218 -4.99 14.36 -0.22
CA LEU A 218 -4.17 15.45 0.33
C LEU A 218 -5.03 16.47 1.08
N ARG A 219 -6.17 16.88 0.51
CA ARG A 219 -7.07 17.87 1.11
C ARG A 219 -7.69 17.40 2.42
N ASN A 220 -8.19 16.17 2.45
CA ASN A 220 -9.06 15.70 3.53
C ASN A 220 -8.31 14.95 4.63
N VAL A 221 -7.10 14.45 4.33
CA VAL A 221 -6.30 13.67 5.29
C VAL A 221 -5.09 14.48 5.71
N VAL A 222 -4.12 14.68 4.81
CA VAL A 222 -2.78 15.20 5.16
C VAL A 222 -2.79 16.71 5.44
N CYS A 223 -3.51 17.47 4.64
CA CYS A 223 -3.58 18.93 4.71
C CYS A 223 -4.94 19.42 5.21
N SER A 224 -5.65 18.57 5.95
CA SER A 224 -6.88 18.96 6.64
C SER A 224 -6.55 20.06 7.64
N LYS A 225 -7.41 21.09 7.69
CA LYS A 225 -7.34 22.17 8.67
C LYS A 225 -8.36 21.91 9.77
#